data_AF-A0A1X7UHY8-F1
#
_entry.id   AF-A0A1X7UHY8-F1
#
_cell.length_a   1.000
_cell.length_b   1.000
_cell.length_c   1.000
_cell.angle_alpha   90.00
_cell.angle_beta   90.00
_cell.angle_gamma   90.00
#
_symmetry.space_group_name_H-M   'P 1'
#
loop_
_entity.id
_entity.type
_entity.pdbx_description
1 polymer ?
#
loop_
_entity_poly.entity_id
_entity_poly.type
_entity_poly.pdbx_seq_one_letter_code
_entity_poly.pdbx_strand_id
1 'polypeptide(L)'
;MEGNFTFTGKFSGQAVAAVFTVEMILALIANGVVLSITLYQKKSWKQSSTIFFTSLILAHLVLNLLHLPFAVIALAAGEWIFGSTDEEKRGTCTFASYLYWYIVDVISMTLAAISFDRFLFIVKPHLHKWFMRPWVALTLTIAIWILCAVLGTLPFINIGHYSYDVELGFCSIVGVDIAAFVLILVIIFLVVGTIFVTSLWTFCVTKSYFKDQSVIAGESVYASKKKRLFGIFGSMLIVYGTAYLIAALGFLLQIFIFLPYEFYVTNYIVFCFVTIASPIIQSYFRPEIKSVLVSRCPLLFTCVCCSCVHSIY
;
A
#
# COMPACT_ATOMS: atom_id res chain seq x y z
N MET A 1 -12.60 14.27 -32.25
CA MET A 1 -13.68 14.28 -31.25
C MET A 1 -13.11 14.97 -30.04
N GLU A 2 -13.75 16.05 -29.61
CA GLU A 2 -13.35 16.77 -28.39
C GLU A 2 -13.50 15.85 -27.18
N GLY A 3 -12.50 15.87 -26.29
CA GLY A 3 -12.53 15.06 -25.07
C GLY A 3 -13.36 15.75 -23.99
N ASN A 4 -14.29 15.02 -23.36
CA ASN A 4 -14.96 15.53 -22.16
C ASN A 4 -14.04 15.35 -20.94
N PHE A 5 -13.56 16.46 -20.40
CA PHE A 5 -12.64 16.50 -19.25
C PHE A 5 -13.26 17.15 -18.02
N THR A 6 -14.57 17.38 -18.01
CA THR A 6 -15.27 18.06 -16.92
C THR A 6 -15.89 17.05 -15.98
N PHE A 7 -15.72 17.26 -14.68
CA PHE A 7 -16.29 16.44 -13.62
C PHE A 7 -17.81 16.62 -13.54
N THR A 8 -18.55 15.52 -13.57
CA THR A 8 -20.02 15.44 -13.49
C THR A 8 -20.52 14.63 -12.29
N GLY A 9 -19.61 14.12 -11.46
CA GLY A 9 -19.94 13.29 -10.31
C GLY A 9 -20.81 13.99 -9.27
N LYS A 10 -21.59 13.18 -8.53
CA LYS A 10 -22.60 13.68 -7.58
C LYS A 10 -22.05 14.09 -6.21
N PHE A 11 -20.79 13.81 -5.94
CA PHE A 11 -20.12 14.17 -4.69
C PHE A 11 -19.35 15.49 -4.83
N SER A 12 -18.98 16.10 -3.70
CA SER A 12 -18.16 17.31 -3.72
C SER A 12 -16.70 16.98 -4.06
N GLY A 13 -16.30 17.27 -5.30
CA GLY A 13 -14.90 17.12 -5.75
C GLY A 13 -13.92 17.89 -4.87
N GLN A 14 -14.29 19.11 -4.44
CA GLN A 14 -13.49 19.93 -3.52
C GLN A 14 -13.29 19.28 -2.15
N ALA A 15 -14.33 18.63 -1.59
CA ALA A 15 -14.21 17.92 -0.33
C ALA A 15 -13.26 16.71 -0.44
N VAL A 16 -13.36 15.96 -1.53
CA VAL A 16 -12.46 14.82 -1.79
C VAL A 16 -11.03 15.29 -2.01
N ALA A 17 -10.82 16.37 -2.77
CA ALA A 17 -9.52 16.99 -2.96
C ALA A 17 -8.88 17.43 -1.63
N ALA A 18 -9.67 17.98 -0.71
CA ALA A 18 -9.20 18.35 0.62
C ALA A 18 -8.75 17.12 1.44
N VAL A 19 -9.52 16.03 1.42
CA VAL A 19 -9.16 14.76 2.07
C VAL A 19 -7.85 14.21 1.49
N PHE A 20 -7.75 14.08 0.17
CA PHE A 20 -6.52 13.61 -0.49
C PHE A 20 -5.32 14.50 -0.21
N THR A 21 -5.50 15.81 -0.10
CA THR A 21 -4.41 16.74 0.26
C THR A 21 -3.89 16.46 1.67
N VAL A 22 -4.79 16.26 2.63
CA VAL A 22 -4.41 15.91 4.01
C VAL A 22 -3.69 14.56 4.04
N GLU A 23 -4.24 13.56 3.36
CA GLU A 23 -3.62 12.23 3.29
C GLU A 23 -2.23 12.28 2.65
N MET A 24 -2.08 13.02 1.54
CA MET A 24 -0.82 13.22 0.85
C MET A 24 0.23 13.83 1.77
N ILE A 25 -0.10 14.91 2.49
CA ILE A 25 0.84 15.56 3.42
C ILE A 25 1.28 14.59 4.52
N LEU A 26 0.33 13.88 5.15
CA LEU A 26 0.62 12.92 6.20
C LEU A 26 1.46 11.75 5.69
N ALA A 27 1.16 11.24 4.49
CA ALA A 27 1.89 10.15 3.86
C ALA A 27 3.32 10.57 3.53
N LEU A 28 3.54 11.77 2.99
CA LEU A 28 4.87 12.30 2.68
C LEU A 28 5.73 12.45 3.94
N ILE A 29 5.15 12.97 5.03
CA ILE A 29 5.85 13.09 6.31
C ILE A 29 6.21 11.69 6.85
N ALA A 30 5.24 10.79 6.94
CA ALA A 30 5.44 9.47 7.53
C ALA A 30 6.46 8.64 6.72
N ASN A 31 6.30 8.56 5.40
CA ASN A 31 7.21 7.82 4.52
C ASN A 31 8.60 8.48 4.44
N GLY A 32 8.68 9.81 4.39
CA GLY A 32 9.95 10.55 4.35
C GLY A 32 10.79 10.37 5.61
N VAL A 33 10.16 10.44 6.79
CA VAL A 33 10.85 10.20 8.07
C VAL A 33 11.37 8.77 8.16
N VAL A 34 10.52 7.76 7.87
CA VAL A 34 10.92 6.34 7.93
C VAL A 34 12.01 6.02 6.91
N LEU A 35 11.93 6.57 5.69
CA LEU A 35 12.97 6.43 4.68
C LEU A 35 14.29 7.01 5.18
N SER A 36 14.28 8.25 5.66
CA SER A 36 15.48 8.95 6.13
C SER A 36 16.21 8.17 7.23
N ILE A 37 15.47 7.63 8.21
CA ILE A 37 16.04 6.78 9.27
C ILE A 37 16.62 5.49 8.69
N THR A 38 15.92 4.87 7.74
CA THR A 38 16.36 3.62 7.08
C THR A 38 17.66 3.85 6.29
N LEU A 39 17.78 4.97 5.58
CA LEU A 39 18.99 5.36 4.85
C LEU A 39 20.17 5.63 5.80
N TYR A 40 19.91 6.31 6.93
CA TYR A 40 20.94 6.62 7.92
C TYR A 40 21.53 5.35 8.57
N GLN A 41 20.70 4.32 8.77
CA GLN A 41 21.12 3.06 9.37
C GLN A 41 21.69 2.08 8.33
N LYS A 42 22.91 2.33 7.83
CA LYS A 42 23.60 1.48 6.84
C LYS A 42 23.60 -0.03 7.18
N LYS A 43 23.59 -0.39 8.47
CA LYS A 43 23.55 -1.80 8.91
C LYS A 43 22.21 -2.50 8.59
N SER A 44 21.11 -1.76 8.42
CA SER A 44 19.77 -2.30 8.15
C SER A 44 19.65 -2.95 6.77
N TRP A 45 20.47 -2.53 5.79
CA TRP A 45 20.49 -3.00 4.41
C TRP A 45 20.96 -4.45 4.24
N LYS A 46 21.52 -5.04 5.29
CA LYS A 46 21.88 -6.46 5.33
C LYS A 46 20.68 -7.39 5.49
N GLN A 47 19.47 -6.86 5.73
CA GLN A 47 18.25 -7.64 5.89
C GLN A 47 17.40 -7.56 4.62
N SER A 48 16.97 -8.72 4.09
CA SER A 48 16.05 -8.84 2.94
C SER A 48 14.80 -7.98 3.13
N SER A 49 14.22 -8.02 4.32
CA SER A 49 13.00 -7.28 4.61
C SER A 49 13.17 -5.78 4.45
N THR A 50 14.33 -5.21 4.84
CA THR A 50 14.60 -3.77 4.67
C THR A 50 14.50 -3.35 3.21
N ILE A 51 14.98 -4.18 2.27
CA ILE A 51 14.90 -3.90 0.84
C ILE A 51 13.43 -3.82 0.38
N PHE A 52 12.60 -4.79 0.78
CA PHE A 52 11.18 -4.76 0.42
C PHE A 52 10.42 -3.59 1.06
N PHE A 53 10.71 -3.24 2.32
CA PHE A 53 10.08 -2.07 2.94
C PHE A 53 10.52 -0.77 2.30
N THR A 54 11.80 -0.64 1.93
CA THR A 54 12.27 0.53 1.17
C THR A 54 11.56 0.60 -0.18
N SER A 55 11.40 -0.53 -0.90
CA SER A 55 10.60 -0.59 -2.14
C SER A 55 9.17 -0.09 -1.92
N LEU A 56 8.52 -0.55 -0.85
CA LEU A 56 7.16 -0.15 -0.51
C LEU A 56 7.06 1.35 -0.20
N ILE A 57 8.01 1.89 0.56
CA ILE A 57 8.08 3.33 0.86
C ILE A 57 8.30 4.15 -0.42
N LEU A 58 9.18 3.70 -1.32
CA LEU A 58 9.40 4.36 -2.61
C LEU A 58 8.12 4.35 -3.45
N ALA A 59 7.39 3.23 -3.51
CA ALA A 59 6.12 3.14 -4.20
C ALA A 59 5.07 4.11 -3.62
N HIS A 60 4.97 4.21 -2.28
CA HIS A 60 4.10 5.21 -1.65
C HIS A 60 4.50 6.64 -2.02
N LEU A 61 5.81 6.96 -2.01
CA LEU A 61 6.28 8.29 -2.39
C LEU A 61 5.95 8.61 -3.84
N VAL A 62 6.09 7.65 -4.76
CA VAL A 62 5.69 7.84 -6.17
C VAL A 62 4.18 8.12 -6.27
N LEU A 63 3.33 7.33 -5.60
CA LEU A 63 1.88 7.59 -5.60
C LEU A 63 1.56 9.00 -5.08
N ASN A 64 2.16 9.38 -3.96
CA ASN A 64 1.85 10.64 -3.29
C ASN A 64 2.48 11.87 -3.95
N LEU A 65 3.62 11.75 -4.64
CA LEU A 65 4.30 12.87 -5.29
C LEU A 65 3.93 13.02 -6.76
N LEU A 66 3.66 11.91 -7.46
CA LEU A 66 3.53 11.92 -8.92
C LEU A 66 2.10 11.63 -9.40
N HIS A 67 1.22 11.06 -8.58
CA HIS A 67 -0.17 10.81 -8.96
C HIS A 67 -1.18 11.69 -8.18
N LEU A 68 -1.16 11.65 -6.84
CA LEU A 68 -2.14 12.36 -6.02
C LEU A 68 -2.24 13.87 -6.30
N PRO A 69 -1.15 14.63 -6.58
CA PRO A 69 -1.27 16.05 -6.90
C PRO A 69 -2.14 16.30 -8.13
N PHE A 70 -2.04 15.43 -9.15
CA PHE A 70 -2.88 15.54 -10.35
C PHE A 70 -4.35 15.30 -10.02
N ALA A 71 -4.66 14.26 -9.24
CA ALA A 71 -6.02 13.95 -8.82
C ALA A 71 -6.62 15.08 -7.97
N VAL A 72 -5.87 15.60 -6.99
CA VAL A 72 -6.28 16.72 -6.13
C VAL A 72 -6.60 17.96 -6.96
N ILE A 73 -5.69 18.36 -7.86
CA ILE A 73 -5.88 19.56 -8.68
C ILE A 73 -7.08 19.39 -9.62
N ALA A 74 -7.24 18.22 -10.26
CA ALA A 74 -8.37 17.97 -11.15
C ALA A 74 -9.71 18.00 -10.41
N LEU A 75 -9.78 17.38 -9.23
CA LEU A 75 -10.98 17.39 -8.38
C LEU A 75 -11.32 18.79 -7.83
N ALA A 76 -10.30 19.57 -7.48
CA ALA A 76 -10.48 20.94 -7.01
C ALA A 76 -10.93 21.89 -8.13
N ALA A 77 -10.39 21.71 -9.33
CA ALA A 77 -10.76 22.47 -10.53
C ALA A 77 -12.12 22.05 -11.10
N GLY A 78 -12.56 20.81 -10.84
CA GLY A 78 -13.73 20.22 -11.48
C GLY A 78 -13.50 19.82 -12.94
N GLU A 79 -12.24 19.75 -13.36
CA GLU A 79 -11.85 19.31 -14.70
C GLU A 79 -10.38 18.89 -14.77
N TRP A 80 -10.03 18.09 -15.80
CA TRP A 80 -8.63 17.79 -16.11
C TRP A 80 -7.97 18.93 -16.88
N ILE A 81 -7.20 19.75 -16.16
CA ILE A 81 -6.54 20.96 -16.71
C ILE A 81 -5.12 20.74 -17.25
N PHE A 82 -4.59 19.52 -17.16
CA PHE A 82 -3.18 19.26 -17.50
C PHE A 82 -2.97 19.10 -19.00
N GLY A 83 -2.80 20.21 -19.71
CA GLY A 83 -2.58 20.22 -21.16
C GLY A 83 -3.31 21.40 -21.79
N SER A 84 -2.70 22.01 -22.80
CA SER A 84 -3.27 23.16 -23.52
C SER A 84 -4.22 22.74 -24.63
N THR A 85 -4.03 21.54 -25.19
CA THR A 85 -4.89 20.93 -26.20
C THR A 85 -5.55 19.66 -25.68
N ASP A 86 -6.63 19.22 -26.33
CA ASP A 86 -7.31 17.95 -26.00
C ASP A 86 -6.39 16.73 -26.12
N GLU A 87 -5.45 16.75 -27.07
CA GLU A 87 -4.46 15.68 -27.24
C GLU A 87 -3.49 15.65 -26.05
N GLU A 88 -2.98 16.80 -25.63
CA GLU A 88 -2.13 16.92 -24.44
C GLU A 88 -2.86 16.50 -23.17
N LYS A 89 -4.12 16.94 -22.99
CA LYS A 89 -4.97 16.54 -21.86
C LYS A 89 -5.18 15.03 -21.82
N ARG A 90 -5.47 14.42 -22.97
CA ARG A 90 -5.59 12.96 -23.07
C ARG A 90 -4.28 12.26 -22.73
N GLY A 91 -3.15 12.75 -23.23
CA GLY A 91 -1.83 12.19 -22.99
C GLY A 91 -1.43 12.21 -21.51
N THR A 92 -1.57 13.37 -20.84
CA THR A 92 -1.27 13.51 -19.41
C THR A 92 -2.21 12.69 -18.54
N CYS A 93 -3.50 12.63 -18.90
CA CYS A 93 -4.50 11.83 -18.19
C CYS A 93 -4.19 10.33 -18.29
N THR A 94 -3.86 9.87 -19.50
CA THR A 94 -3.43 8.51 -19.78
C THR A 94 -2.20 8.14 -18.93
N PHE A 95 -1.20 9.03 -18.89
CA PHE A 95 0.00 8.82 -18.09
C PHE A 95 -0.32 8.77 -16.58
N ALA A 96 -1.17 9.67 -16.08
CA ALA A 96 -1.54 9.71 -14.67
C ALA A 96 -2.29 8.44 -14.23
N SER A 97 -3.18 7.91 -15.08
CA SER A 97 -3.87 6.64 -14.84
C SER A 97 -2.91 5.45 -14.91
N TYR A 98 -2.04 5.38 -15.93
CA TYR A 98 -1.01 4.35 -16.01
C TYR A 98 -0.15 4.33 -14.75
N LEU A 99 0.32 5.49 -14.31
CA LEU A 99 1.15 5.64 -13.13
C LEU A 99 0.45 5.16 -11.86
N TYR A 100 -0.85 5.47 -11.71
CA TYR A 100 -1.65 4.97 -10.59
C TYR A 100 -1.69 3.45 -10.56
N TRP A 101 -2.15 2.81 -11.63
CA TRP A 101 -2.30 1.35 -11.71
C TRP A 101 -0.96 0.64 -11.55
N TYR A 102 0.08 1.14 -12.22
CA TYR A 102 1.45 0.65 -12.08
C TYR A 102 1.90 0.63 -10.62
N ILE A 103 1.69 1.72 -9.88
CA ILE A 103 2.16 1.83 -8.51
C ILE A 103 1.29 1.04 -7.53
N VAL A 104 -0.03 0.96 -7.76
CA VAL A 104 -0.92 0.08 -7.01
C VAL A 104 -0.46 -1.38 -7.13
N ASP A 105 -0.09 -1.83 -8.33
CA ASP A 105 0.43 -3.17 -8.57
C ASP A 105 1.78 -3.39 -7.86
N VAL A 106 2.70 -2.42 -7.94
CA VAL A 106 3.99 -2.49 -7.23
C VAL A 106 3.79 -2.60 -5.73
N ILE A 107 2.89 -1.81 -5.14
CA ILE A 107 2.53 -1.86 -3.71
C ILE A 107 2.02 -3.26 -3.37
N SER A 108 1.04 -3.75 -4.14
CA SER A 108 0.37 -5.05 -3.92
C SER A 108 1.36 -6.22 -3.98
N MET A 109 2.18 -6.30 -5.03
CA MET A 109 3.18 -7.34 -5.22
C MET A 109 4.31 -7.26 -4.18
N THR A 110 4.73 -6.05 -3.80
CA THR A 110 5.73 -5.86 -2.73
C THR A 110 5.20 -6.37 -1.39
N LEU A 111 3.92 -6.17 -1.08
CA LEU A 111 3.31 -6.68 0.16
C LEU A 111 3.21 -8.19 0.19
N ALA A 112 2.87 -8.82 -0.95
CA ALA A 112 2.93 -10.27 -1.07
C ALA A 112 4.35 -10.79 -0.83
N ALA A 113 5.37 -10.14 -1.40
CA ALA A 113 6.77 -10.49 -1.17
C ALA A 113 7.18 -10.31 0.30
N ILE A 114 6.76 -9.23 0.97
CA ILE A 114 6.99 -9.01 2.41
C ILE A 114 6.33 -10.13 3.22
N SER A 115 5.07 -10.45 2.94
CA SER A 115 4.33 -11.49 3.66
C SER A 115 5.01 -12.86 3.51
N PHE A 116 5.50 -13.16 2.30
CA PHE A 116 6.25 -14.38 2.01
C PHE A 116 7.64 -14.43 2.66
N ASP A 117 8.44 -13.35 2.61
CA ASP A 117 9.73 -13.24 3.31
C ASP A 117 9.58 -13.55 4.80
N ARG A 118 8.51 -13.03 5.40
CA ARG A 118 8.20 -13.20 6.83
C ARG A 118 7.72 -14.59 7.17
N PHE A 119 6.89 -15.17 6.32
CA PHE A 119 6.52 -16.58 6.42
C PHE A 119 7.76 -17.47 6.39
N LEU A 120 8.66 -17.28 5.43
CA LEU A 120 9.90 -18.05 5.37
C LEU A 120 10.76 -17.84 6.62
N PHE A 121 10.93 -16.59 7.06
CA PHE A 121 11.75 -16.26 8.23
C PHE A 121 11.27 -16.95 9.50
N ILE A 122 9.95 -17.02 9.73
CA ILE A 122 9.36 -17.56 10.96
C ILE A 122 9.13 -19.07 10.86
N VAL A 123 8.51 -19.53 9.78
CA VAL A 123 8.04 -20.91 9.63
C VAL A 123 9.14 -21.83 9.12
N LYS A 124 10.04 -21.33 8.27
CA LYS A 124 11.09 -22.12 7.62
C LYS A 124 12.46 -21.41 7.70
N PRO A 125 13.00 -21.15 8.91
CA PRO A 125 14.20 -20.32 9.11
C PRO A 125 15.45 -20.83 8.37
N HIS A 126 15.61 -22.16 8.25
CA HIS A 126 16.72 -22.75 7.48
C HIS A 126 16.62 -22.42 5.99
N LEU A 127 15.40 -22.50 5.42
CA LEU A 127 15.14 -22.13 4.03
C LEU A 127 15.34 -20.63 3.83
N HIS A 128 14.86 -19.80 4.75
CA HIS A 128 15.07 -18.34 4.71
C HIS A 128 16.56 -17.99 4.66
N LYS A 129 17.38 -18.57 5.55
CA LYS A 129 18.82 -18.32 5.58
C LYS A 129 19.53 -18.73 4.29
N TRP A 130 19.08 -19.81 3.66
CA TRP A 130 19.70 -20.32 2.43
C TRP A 130 19.25 -19.52 1.20
N PHE A 131 17.95 -19.21 1.10
CA PHE A 131 17.29 -18.61 -0.06
C PHE A 131 17.23 -17.07 -0.02
N MET A 132 16.73 -16.47 1.06
CA MET A 132 16.43 -15.02 1.15
C MET A 132 17.65 -14.18 1.53
N ARG A 133 18.66 -14.18 0.65
CA ARG A 133 19.80 -13.27 0.74
C ARG A 133 19.40 -11.85 0.29
N PRO A 134 20.08 -10.78 0.75
CA PRO A 134 19.78 -9.41 0.34
C PRO A 134 19.77 -9.19 -1.18
N TRP A 135 20.70 -9.79 -1.92
CA TRP A 135 20.74 -9.70 -3.38
C TRP A 135 19.54 -10.37 -4.07
N VAL A 136 19.01 -11.45 -3.48
CA VAL A 136 17.78 -12.11 -3.98
C VAL A 136 16.60 -11.18 -3.75
N ALA A 137 16.48 -10.58 -2.56
CA ALA A 137 15.43 -9.59 -2.29
C ALA A 137 15.51 -8.39 -3.23
N LEU A 138 16.71 -7.87 -3.51
CA LEU A 138 16.90 -6.79 -4.48
C LEU A 138 16.47 -7.20 -5.90
N THR A 139 16.86 -8.40 -6.33
CA THR A 139 16.49 -8.94 -7.64
C THR A 139 14.97 -9.12 -7.76
N LEU A 140 14.33 -9.67 -6.73
CA LEU A 140 12.88 -9.81 -6.66
C LEU A 140 12.18 -8.45 -6.69
N THR A 141 12.68 -7.46 -5.96
CA THR A 141 12.17 -6.09 -6.04
C THR A 141 12.25 -5.54 -7.47
N ILE A 142 13.42 -5.63 -8.12
CA ILE A 142 13.58 -5.14 -9.50
C ILE A 142 12.62 -5.87 -10.45
N ALA A 143 12.49 -7.20 -10.31
CA ALA A 143 11.57 -8.00 -11.10
C ALA A 143 10.11 -7.60 -10.88
N ILE A 144 9.70 -7.29 -9.64
CA ILE A 144 8.36 -6.79 -9.32
C ILE A 144 8.08 -5.48 -10.05
N TRP A 145 9.00 -4.50 -9.97
CA TRP A 145 8.81 -3.21 -10.64
C TRP A 145 8.72 -3.38 -12.16
N ILE A 146 9.58 -4.19 -12.77
CA ILE A 146 9.52 -4.47 -14.21
C ILE A 146 8.21 -5.18 -14.59
N LEU A 147 7.83 -6.22 -13.84
CA LEU A 147 6.59 -6.96 -14.08
C LEU A 147 5.37 -6.05 -14.00
N CYS A 148 5.27 -5.21 -12.96
CA CYS A 148 4.15 -4.29 -12.81
C CYS A 148 4.13 -3.24 -13.93
N ALA A 149 5.29 -2.78 -14.41
CA ALA A 149 5.34 -1.86 -15.55
C ALA A 149 4.81 -2.54 -16.82
N VAL A 150 5.16 -3.81 -17.06
CA VAL A 150 4.63 -4.60 -18.18
C VAL A 150 3.13 -4.86 -18.03
N LEU A 151 2.64 -5.19 -16.84
CA LEU A 151 1.21 -5.38 -16.60
C LEU A 151 0.43 -4.07 -16.78
N GLY A 152 0.98 -2.95 -16.33
CA GLY A 152 0.37 -1.63 -16.49
C GLY A 152 0.23 -1.18 -17.94
N THR A 153 0.98 -1.78 -18.89
CA THR A 153 0.81 -1.47 -20.32
C THR A 153 -0.29 -2.27 -21.01
N LEU A 154 -0.87 -3.29 -20.35
CA LEU A 154 -1.93 -4.11 -20.92
C LEU A 154 -3.15 -3.29 -21.43
N PRO A 155 -3.60 -2.23 -20.74
CA PRO A 155 -4.69 -1.39 -21.26
C PRO A 155 -4.34 -0.62 -22.55
N PHE A 156 -3.08 -0.60 -23.00
CA PHE A 156 -2.73 -0.04 -24.32
C PHE A 156 -2.90 -1.04 -25.47
N ILE A 157 -3.07 -2.33 -25.19
CA ILE A 157 -3.19 -3.40 -26.20
C ILE A 157 -4.62 -3.94 -26.32
N ASN A 158 -5.62 -3.05 -26.24
CA ASN A 158 -7.07 -3.34 -26.36
C ASN A 158 -7.70 -4.16 -25.21
N ILE A 159 -7.10 -4.17 -24.02
CA ILE A 159 -7.67 -4.79 -22.79
C ILE A 159 -8.48 -3.76 -21.96
N GLY A 160 -8.55 -2.53 -22.46
CA GLY A 160 -9.22 -1.37 -21.89
C GLY A 160 -8.65 -0.11 -22.55
N HIS A 161 -8.91 1.06 -21.98
CA HIS A 161 -8.13 2.26 -22.28
C HIS A 161 -8.10 3.19 -21.06
N TYR A 162 -6.99 3.89 -20.87
CA TYR A 162 -6.91 4.92 -19.85
C TYR A 162 -7.59 6.20 -20.34
N SER A 163 -8.51 6.73 -19.53
CA SER A 163 -9.28 7.93 -19.87
C SER A 163 -9.66 8.69 -18.61
N TYR A 164 -10.09 9.93 -18.81
CA TYR A 164 -10.72 10.71 -17.75
C TYR A 164 -12.08 10.12 -17.43
N ASP A 165 -12.30 9.77 -16.16
CA ASP A 165 -13.61 9.34 -15.68
C ASP A 165 -14.34 10.56 -15.14
N VAL A 166 -15.33 11.04 -15.89
CA VAL A 166 -16.09 12.25 -15.57
C VAL A 166 -16.87 12.15 -14.26
N GLU A 167 -17.23 10.94 -13.84
CA GLU A 167 -17.99 10.73 -12.60
C GLU A 167 -17.07 10.59 -11.39
N LEU A 168 -15.82 10.17 -11.58
CA LEU A 168 -14.79 10.14 -10.53
C LEU A 168 -13.99 11.45 -10.41
N GLY A 169 -13.85 12.21 -11.51
CA GLY A 169 -13.12 13.48 -11.54
C GLY A 169 -11.60 13.33 -11.70
N PHE A 170 -11.10 12.12 -11.94
CA PHE A 170 -9.70 11.81 -12.20
C PHE A 170 -9.56 10.69 -13.24
N CYS A 171 -8.32 10.46 -13.68
CA CYS A 171 -8.03 9.50 -14.74
C CYS A 171 -7.95 8.06 -14.22
N SER A 172 -8.65 7.16 -14.89
CA SER A 172 -8.73 5.74 -14.54
C SER A 172 -8.77 4.86 -15.80
N ILE A 173 -8.82 3.54 -15.60
CA ILE A 173 -9.06 2.58 -16.67
C ILE A 173 -10.58 2.50 -16.95
N VAL A 174 -10.95 2.67 -18.22
CA VAL A 174 -12.34 2.66 -18.69
C VAL A 174 -12.49 1.68 -19.85
N GLY A 175 -13.70 1.18 -20.08
CA GLY A 175 -14.00 0.30 -21.21
C GLY A 175 -13.31 -1.06 -21.12
N VAL A 176 -13.13 -1.57 -19.90
CA VAL A 176 -12.56 -2.89 -19.62
C VAL A 176 -13.58 -3.96 -20.05
N ASP A 177 -13.16 -4.90 -20.90
CA ASP A 177 -14.01 -6.03 -21.28
C ASP A 177 -14.11 -7.08 -20.16
N ILE A 178 -15.02 -8.06 -20.30
CA ILE A 178 -15.24 -9.08 -19.26
C ILE A 178 -13.99 -9.94 -19.03
N ALA A 179 -13.22 -10.26 -20.07
CA ALA A 179 -12.05 -11.11 -19.95
C ALA A 179 -10.92 -10.40 -19.19
N ALA A 180 -10.67 -9.14 -19.53
CA ALA A 180 -9.76 -8.23 -18.86
C ALA A 180 -10.15 -8.03 -17.39
N PHE A 181 -11.44 -7.81 -17.14
CA PHE A 181 -12.00 -7.66 -15.81
C PHE A 181 -11.76 -8.90 -14.94
N VAL A 182 -12.04 -10.08 -15.49
CA VAL A 182 -11.79 -11.37 -14.82
C VAL A 182 -10.29 -11.58 -14.58
N LEU A 183 -9.43 -11.22 -15.52
CA LEU A 183 -7.98 -11.31 -15.35
C LEU A 183 -7.49 -10.43 -14.18
N ILE A 184 -7.93 -9.17 -14.12
CA ILE A 184 -7.62 -8.24 -13.02
C ILE A 184 -8.08 -8.84 -11.69
N LEU A 185 -9.31 -9.34 -11.63
CA LEU A 185 -9.85 -10.02 -10.45
C LEU A 185 -8.98 -11.20 -10.00
N VAL A 186 -8.60 -12.08 -10.93
CA VAL A 186 -7.74 -13.23 -10.62
C VAL A 186 -6.40 -12.78 -10.05
N ILE A 187 -5.76 -11.76 -10.64
CA ILE A 187 -4.50 -11.21 -10.13
C ILE A 187 -4.69 -10.68 -8.71
N ILE A 188 -5.73 -9.90 -8.46
CA ILE A 188 -6.06 -9.37 -7.12
C ILE A 188 -6.25 -10.52 -6.13
N PHE A 189 -7.05 -11.54 -6.47
CA PHE A 189 -7.28 -12.67 -5.58
C PHE A 189 -6.03 -13.49 -5.30
N LEU A 190 -5.16 -13.68 -6.29
CA LEU A 190 -3.87 -14.35 -6.09
C LEU A 190 -2.98 -13.55 -5.12
N VAL A 191 -2.87 -12.23 -5.31
CA VAL A 191 -2.06 -11.38 -4.44
C VAL A 191 -2.64 -11.34 -3.02
N VAL A 192 -3.92 -11.06 -2.88
CA VAL A 192 -4.60 -11.00 -1.57
C VAL A 192 -4.60 -12.37 -0.88
N GLY A 193 -4.83 -13.44 -1.65
CA GLY A 193 -4.80 -14.81 -1.16
C GLY A 193 -3.42 -15.20 -0.64
N THR A 194 -2.34 -14.86 -1.36
CA THR A 194 -0.98 -15.13 -0.87
C THR A 194 -0.67 -14.36 0.41
N ILE A 195 -1.04 -13.08 0.50
CA ILE A 195 -0.88 -12.26 1.72
C ILE A 195 -1.65 -12.89 2.88
N PHE A 196 -2.92 -13.24 2.68
CA PHE A 196 -3.79 -13.80 3.71
C PHE A 196 -3.27 -15.16 4.21
N VAL A 197 -2.97 -16.10 3.31
CA VAL A 197 -2.50 -17.44 3.64
C VAL A 197 -1.16 -17.39 4.36
N THR A 198 -0.19 -16.64 3.82
CA THR A 198 1.14 -16.54 4.45
C THR A 198 1.07 -15.85 5.82
N SER A 199 0.26 -14.80 5.97
CA SER A 199 0.07 -14.09 7.24
C SER A 199 -0.63 -14.94 8.29
N LEU A 200 -1.72 -15.62 7.92
CA LEU A 200 -2.48 -16.48 8.82
C LEU A 200 -1.62 -17.66 9.29
N TRP A 201 -0.90 -18.31 8.38
CA TRP A 201 -0.01 -19.41 8.73
C TRP A 201 1.09 -18.94 9.68
N THR A 202 1.74 -17.82 9.35
CA THR A 202 2.77 -17.20 10.19
C THR A 202 2.23 -16.89 11.58
N PHE A 203 1.01 -16.34 11.66
CA PHE A 203 0.33 -16.05 12.92
C PHE A 203 0.08 -17.32 13.74
N CYS A 204 -0.47 -18.37 13.13
CA CYS A 204 -0.76 -19.65 13.80
C CYS A 204 0.50 -20.31 14.37
N VAL A 205 1.58 -20.39 13.57
CA VAL A 205 2.87 -20.96 14.01
C VAL A 205 3.48 -20.13 15.13
N THR A 206 3.46 -18.81 14.97
CA THR A 206 3.95 -17.87 15.99
C THR A 206 3.18 -18.04 17.32
N LYS A 207 1.85 -18.19 17.25
CA LYS A 207 0.99 -18.41 18.42
C LYS A 207 1.35 -19.69 19.15
N SER A 208 1.52 -20.78 18.40
CA SER A 208 1.92 -22.07 18.97
C SER A 208 3.29 -21.96 19.64
N TYR A 209 4.29 -21.46 18.91
CA TYR A 209 5.65 -21.34 19.41
C TYR A 209 5.75 -20.53 20.70
N PHE A 210 5.06 -19.39 20.78
CA PHE A 210 5.07 -18.58 22.00
C PHE A 210 4.31 -19.24 23.16
N LYS A 211 3.25 -20.01 22.88
CA LYS A 211 2.55 -20.77 23.92
C LYS A 211 3.50 -21.79 24.54
N ASP A 212 4.24 -22.53 23.72
CA ASP A 212 5.17 -23.55 24.19
C ASP A 212 6.35 -22.92 24.96
N GLN A 213 6.87 -21.79 24.49
CA GLN A 213 7.95 -21.06 25.17
C GLN A 213 7.51 -20.39 26.47
N SER A 214 6.26 -19.89 26.56
CA SER A 214 5.75 -19.30 27.80
C SER A 214 5.65 -20.29 28.96
N VAL A 215 5.45 -21.58 28.65
CA VAL A 215 5.46 -22.67 29.64
C VAL A 215 6.87 -22.88 30.21
N ILE A 216 7.92 -22.66 29.42
CA ILE A 216 9.30 -22.98 29.79
C ILE A 216 10.01 -21.84 30.53
N ALA A 217 9.77 -20.59 30.14
CA ALA A 217 10.66 -19.48 30.52
C ALA A 217 9.98 -18.27 31.17
N GLY A 218 8.73 -18.43 31.64
CA GLY A 218 7.98 -17.40 32.37
C GLY A 218 7.37 -16.32 31.47
N GLU A 219 6.24 -15.75 31.89
CA GLU A 219 5.39 -14.94 31.00
C GLU A 219 5.94 -13.55 30.64
N SER A 220 6.73 -12.89 31.50
CA SER A 220 7.02 -11.45 31.39
C SER A 220 7.88 -11.05 30.17
N VAL A 221 8.97 -11.76 29.91
CA VAL A 221 9.90 -11.46 28.78
C VAL A 221 9.29 -11.92 27.45
N TYR A 222 8.61 -13.07 27.44
CA TYR A 222 7.97 -13.61 26.24
C TYR A 222 6.73 -12.83 25.86
N ALA A 223 5.97 -12.28 26.82
CA ALA A 223 4.83 -11.40 26.54
C ALA A 223 5.24 -10.16 25.72
N SER A 224 6.39 -9.56 26.02
CA SER A 224 6.91 -8.39 25.28
C SER A 224 7.31 -8.74 23.83
N LYS A 225 8.07 -9.83 23.63
CA LYS A 225 8.45 -10.31 22.28
C LYS A 225 7.23 -10.78 21.47
N LYS A 226 6.27 -11.45 22.12
CA LYS A 226 4.99 -11.89 21.56
C LYS A 226 4.18 -10.70 21.05
N LYS A 227 3.91 -9.69 21.90
CA LYS A 227 3.15 -8.49 21.50
C LYS A 227 3.75 -7.76 20.30
N ARG A 228 5.07 -7.67 20.21
CA ARG A 228 5.76 -6.99 19.10
C ARG A 228 5.61 -7.73 17.77
N LEU A 229 5.79 -9.05 17.76
CA LEU A 229 5.68 -9.83 16.53
C LEU A 229 4.22 -9.91 16.05
N PHE A 230 3.29 -10.18 16.98
CA PHE A 230 1.85 -10.19 16.70
C PHE A 230 1.34 -8.83 16.23
N GLY A 231 1.86 -7.74 16.77
CA GLY A 231 1.45 -6.41 16.36
C GLY A 231 1.89 -6.03 14.95
N ILE A 232 3.08 -6.43 14.47
CA ILE A 232 3.46 -6.19 13.06
C ILE A 232 2.48 -6.87 12.13
N PHE A 233 2.33 -8.19 12.29
CA PHE A 233 1.60 -9.01 11.34
C PHE A 233 0.09 -8.83 11.47
N GLY A 234 -0.41 -8.71 12.69
CA GLY A 234 -1.80 -8.38 12.96
C GLY A 234 -2.16 -7.01 12.39
N SER A 235 -1.38 -5.97 12.69
CA SER A 235 -1.70 -4.62 12.21
C SER A 235 -1.54 -4.49 10.70
N MET A 236 -0.50 -5.09 10.08
CA MET A 236 -0.37 -5.07 8.61
C MET A 236 -1.49 -5.86 7.93
N LEU A 237 -1.88 -7.03 8.46
CA LEU A 237 -3.00 -7.81 7.92
C LEU A 237 -4.33 -7.06 8.06
N ILE A 238 -4.55 -6.35 9.17
CA ILE A 238 -5.77 -5.57 9.36
C ILE A 238 -5.81 -4.39 8.39
N VAL A 239 -4.74 -3.59 8.30
CA VAL A 239 -4.73 -2.40 7.44
C VAL A 239 -4.86 -2.77 5.96
N TYR A 240 -4.00 -3.67 5.47
CA TYR A 240 -4.02 -4.05 4.06
C TYR A 240 -5.15 -5.01 3.74
N GLY A 241 -5.42 -5.99 4.60
CA GLY A 241 -6.50 -6.95 4.39
C GLY A 241 -7.86 -6.27 4.33
N THR A 242 -8.13 -5.26 5.17
CA THR A 242 -9.40 -4.52 5.11
C THR A 242 -9.51 -3.72 3.81
N ALA A 243 -8.45 -2.99 3.42
CA ALA A 243 -8.46 -2.21 2.17
C ALA A 243 -8.65 -3.11 0.93
N TYR A 244 -7.89 -4.19 0.82
CA TYR A 244 -8.02 -5.13 -0.30
C TYR A 244 -9.31 -5.93 -0.28
N LEU A 245 -9.87 -6.25 0.89
CA LEU A 245 -11.16 -6.92 0.99
C LEU A 245 -12.28 -6.01 0.50
N ILE A 246 -12.28 -4.73 0.87
CA ILE A 246 -13.25 -3.75 0.37
C ILE A 246 -13.14 -3.64 -1.16
N ALA A 247 -11.93 -3.53 -1.70
CA ALA A 247 -11.70 -3.49 -3.14
C ALA A 247 -12.19 -4.77 -3.85
N ALA A 248 -11.81 -5.95 -3.37
CA ALA A 248 -12.19 -7.23 -3.97
C ALA A 248 -13.71 -7.46 -3.92
N LEU A 249 -14.37 -7.13 -2.80
CA LEU A 249 -15.83 -7.17 -2.69
C LEU A 249 -16.50 -6.19 -3.65
N GLY A 250 -15.94 -4.98 -3.80
CA GLY A 250 -16.39 -3.99 -4.77
C GLY A 250 -16.36 -4.53 -6.20
N PHE A 251 -15.23 -5.08 -6.62
CA PHE A 251 -15.12 -5.69 -7.95
C PHE A 251 -16.05 -6.90 -8.12
N LEU A 252 -16.22 -7.76 -7.11
CA LEU A 252 -17.18 -8.87 -7.21
C LEU A 252 -18.63 -8.37 -7.36
N LEU A 253 -19.01 -7.33 -6.63
CA LEU A 253 -20.37 -6.76 -6.70
C LEU A 253 -20.65 -6.12 -8.06
N GLN A 254 -19.66 -5.55 -8.74
CA GLN A 254 -19.80 -4.98 -10.09
C GLN A 254 -20.28 -6.00 -11.14
N ILE A 255 -20.07 -7.30 -10.91
CA ILE A 255 -20.59 -8.36 -11.78
C ILE A 255 -22.13 -8.40 -11.75
N PHE A 256 -22.73 -8.02 -10.62
CA PHE A 256 -24.16 -8.18 -10.38
C PHE A 256 -24.92 -6.85 -10.39
N ILE A 257 -24.29 -5.78 -9.92
CA ILE A 257 -24.93 -4.47 -9.72
C ILE A 257 -24.01 -3.32 -10.13
N PHE A 258 -24.61 -2.20 -10.53
CA PHE A 258 -23.90 -0.95 -10.68
C PHE A 258 -23.64 -0.33 -9.30
N LEU A 259 -22.36 -0.20 -8.92
CA LEU A 259 -21.99 0.44 -7.65
C LEU A 259 -21.97 1.97 -7.80
N PRO A 260 -22.39 2.72 -6.77
CA PRO A 260 -22.32 4.18 -6.76
C PRO A 260 -20.86 4.66 -6.82
N TYR A 261 -20.59 5.76 -7.51
CA TYR A 261 -19.24 6.33 -7.65
C TYR A 261 -18.61 6.71 -6.30
N GLU A 262 -19.43 7.07 -5.32
CA GLU A 262 -19.05 7.34 -3.94
C GLU A 262 -18.36 6.15 -3.27
N PHE A 263 -18.72 4.91 -3.65
CA PHE A 263 -18.05 3.71 -3.16
C PHE A 263 -16.60 3.63 -3.66
N TYR A 264 -16.37 3.95 -4.94
CA TYR A 264 -15.03 3.94 -5.53
C TYR A 264 -14.15 5.03 -4.92
N VAL A 265 -14.70 6.22 -4.72
CA VAL A 265 -14.00 7.31 -4.02
C VAL A 265 -13.64 6.90 -2.60
N THR A 266 -14.58 6.29 -1.87
CA THR A 266 -14.32 5.78 -0.51
C THR A 266 -13.22 4.72 -0.50
N ASN A 267 -13.27 3.76 -1.45
CA ASN A 267 -12.23 2.75 -1.58
C ASN A 267 -10.85 3.37 -1.88
N TYR A 268 -10.82 4.41 -2.72
CA TYR A 268 -9.61 5.15 -3.03
C TYR A 268 -9.04 5.87 -1.78
N ILE A 269 -9.88 6.56 -1.01
CA ILE A 269 -9.49 7.19 0.28
C ILE A 269 -8.94 6.12 1.23
N VAL A 270 -9.63 5.00 1.41
CA VAL A 270 -9.17 3.91 2.27
C VAL A 270 -7.80 3.38 1.81
N PHE A 271 -7.59 3.24 0.49
CA PHE A 271 -6.31 2.81 -0.06
C PHE A 271 -5.21 3.86 0.15
N CYS A 272 -5.50 5.16 0.00
CA CYS A 272 -4.55 6.23 0.28
C CYS A 272 -4.13 6.26 1.75
N PHE A 273 -5.07 6.07 2.68
CA PHE A 273 -4.79 5.98 4.11
C PHE A 273 -3.77 4.88 4.46
N VAL A 274 -3.77 3.76 3.71
CA VAL A 274 -2.80 2.68 3.89
C VAL A 274 -1.35 3.17 3.73
N THR A 275 -1.12 4.15 2.84
CA THR A 275 0.21 4.73 2.63
C THR A 275 0.72 5.52 3.84
N ILE A 276 -0.18 5.96 4.72
CA ILE A 276 0.12 6.62 6.00
C ILE A 276 0.33 5.56 7.09
N ALA A 277 -0.60 4.61 7.20
CA ALA A 277 -0.59 3.60 8.27
C ALA A 277 0.62 2.67 8.18
N SER A 278 1.05 2.30 6.97
CA SER A 278 2.16 1.37 6.72
C SER A 278 3.50 1.81 7.34
N PRO A 279 4.06 3.00 7.02
CA PRO A 279 5.31 3.46 7.64
C PRO A 279 5.19 3.61 9.17
N ILE A 280 4.03 4.02 9.69
CA ILE A 280 3.80 4.14 11.14
C ILE A 280 3.90 2.77 11.82
N ILE A 281 3.19 1.76 11.29
CA ILE A 281 3.29 0.38 11.79
C ILE A 281 4.74 -0.10 11.73
N GLN A 282 5.43 0.11 10.61
CA GLN A 282 6.83 -0.30 10.46
C GLN A 282 7.74 0.36 11.51
N SER A 283 7.56 1.66 11.76
CA SER A 283 8.34 2.43 12.75
C SER A 283 8.13 1.95 14.18
N TYR A 284 6.90 1.60 14.55
CA TYR A 284 6.55 1.18 15.90
C TYR A 284 7.21 -0.15 16.27
N PHE A 285 7.28 -1.06 15.29
CA PHE A 285 7.72 -2.42 15.54
C PHE A 285 9.18 -2.71 15.14
N ARG A 286 9.85 -1.79 14.42
CA ARG A 286 11.30 -1.85 14.18
C ARG A 286 12.05 -1.10 15.27
N PRO A 287 12.76 -1.80 16.18
CA PRO A 287 13.40 -1.21 17.34
C PRO A 287 14.54 -0.27 16.94
N GLU A 288 15.18 -0.52 15.79
CA GLU A 288 16.21 0.37 15.26
C GLU A 288 15.61 1.72 14.85
N ILE A 289 14.40 1.73 14.30
CA ILE A 289 13.70 2.97 13.90
C ILE A 289 13.09 3.64 15.13
N LYS A 290 12.43 2.86 15.99
CA LYS A 290 11.84 3.33 17.24
C LYS A 290 12.86 4.01 18.15
N SER A 291 14.06 3.44 18.31
CA SER A 291 15.10 4.04 19.17
C SER A 291 15.56 5.40 18.65
N VAL A 292 15.69 5.56 17.32
CA VAL A 292 16.04 6.84 16.68
C VAL A 292 14.91 7.86 16.83
N LEU A 293 13.66 7.46 16.60
CA LEU A 293 12.49 8.34 16.78
C LEU A 293 12.39 8.86 18.21
N VAL A 294 12.53 7.97 19.21
CA VAL A 294 12.51 8.34 20.62
C VAL A 294 13.67 9.28 20.98
N SER A 295 14.86 9.10 20.39
CA SER A 295 16.02 9.95 20.70
C SER A 295 16.00 11.31 19.99
N ARG A 296 15.43 11.40 18.78
CA ARG A 296 15.50 12.61 17.93
C ARG A 296 14.20 13.43 17.95
N CYS A 297 13.05 12.80 18.17
CA CYS A 297 11.73 13.44 18.16
C CYS A 297 10.83 12.90 19.29
N PRO A 298 11.14 13.19 20.58
CA PRO A 298 10.33 12.69 21.70
C PRO A 298 8.86 13.14 21.63
N LEU A 299 8.58 14.33 21.09
CA LEU A 299 7.24 14.92 20.91
C LEU A 299 6.32 14.14 19.94
N LEU A 300 6.87 13.54 18.88
CA LEU A 300 6.10 12.72 17.93
C LEU A 300 5.62 11.40 18.57
N PHE A 301 6.40 10.87 19.53
CA PHE A 301 6.05 9.64 20.23
C PHE A 301 5.01 9.86 21.34
N THR A 302 5.01 11.03 21.99
CA THR A 302 4.00 11.39 23.00
C THR A 302 2.60 11.52 22.39
N CYS A 303 2.45 12.11 21.19
CA CYS A 303 1.14 12.21 20.54
C CYS A 303 0.55 10.85 20.11
N VAL A 304 1.37 9.89 19.68
CA VAL A 304 0.90 8.55 19.29
C VAL A 304 0.66 7.64 20.52
N CYS A 305 1.36 7.87 21.63
CA CYS A 305 1.23 7.05 22.84
C CYS A 305 0.22 7.61 23.88
N CYS A 306 -0.25 8.85 23.76
CA CYS A 306 -1.24 9.40 24.71
C CYS A 306 -2.58 8.62 24.73
N SER A 307 -2.88 7.78 23.73
CA SER A 307 -4.06 6.90 23.76
C SER A 307 -3.83 5.53 24.41
N CYS A 308 -2.61 5.18 24.85
CA CYS A 308 -2.32 3.84 25.41
C CYS A 308 -1.50 3.82 26.71
N VAL A 309 -1.13 4.97 27.29
CA VAL A 309 -0.27 5.03 28.50
C VAL A 309 -1.05 5.31 29.80
N HIS A 310 -2.38 5.42 29.78
CA HIS A 310 -3.17 5.56 31.02
C HIS A 310 -3.52 4.24 31.73
N SER A 311 -2.87 3.12 31.38
CA SER A 311 -2.93 1.90 32.18
C SER A 311 -1.52 1.39 32.41
N ILE A 312 -0.91 1.87 33.48
CA ILE A 312 0.10 1.26 34.36
C ILE A 312 0.66 2.44 35.18
N TYR A 313 -0.11 2.83 36.19
CA TYR A 313 0.37 3.15 37.52
C TYR A 313 -0.52 2.38 38.48
#